data_AF-A0A0C2V220-F1
#
_entry.id   AF-A0A0C2V220-F1
#
_cell.length_a   1.000
_cell.length_b   1.000
_cell.length_c   1.000
_cell.angle_alpha   90.00
_cell.angle_beta   90.00
_cell.angle_gamma   90.00
#
_symmetry.space_group_name_H-M   'P 1'
#
loop_
_entity.id
_entity.type
_entity.pdbx_description
1 polymer ?
#
loop_
_entity_poly.entity_id
_entity_poly.type
_entity_poly.pdbx_seq_one_letter_code
_entity_poly.pdbx_strand_id
1 'polypeptide(L)'
;MIWDYIGQGEFYPRISKLIHIVDMQDTGVQKAGDFEYPSLIKAFNSKKLLSEEQELQFDKAVEFAVTVLSSMKDAKEEMDDAKEVVKNSYFFQGNPKVIELEKFTPHWTSYINGISQPNVKAVVWQDEEEDNWKVKLTPKVPGRFELNAKPLVQDAAMIFVHSSGHFAVAKDEAQMAKYLASQIH
;
A
#
# COMPACT_ATOMS: atom_id res chain seq x y z
N MET A 1 1.49 -29.08 3.66
CA MET A 1 2.83 -28.61 3.24
C MET A 1 3.53 -27.93 4.42
N ILE A 2 4.86 -27.70 4.39
CA ILE A 2 5.57 -26.94 5.45
C ILE A 2 4.89 -25.57 5.68
N TRP A 3 4.44 -24.90 4.62
CA TRP A 3 3.71 -23.63 4.67
C TRP A 3 2.42 -23.68 5.51
N ASP A 4 1.62 -24.74 5.37
CA ASP A 4 0.40 -24.92 6.17
C ASP A 4 0.73 -25.25 7.63
N TYR A 5 1.79 -26.03 7.84
CA TYR A 5 2.25 -26.41 9.18
C TYR A 5 2.72 -25.21 10.01
N ILE A 6 3.35 -24.21 9.37
CA ILE A 6 3.79 -22.99 10.05
C ILE A 6 2.66 -21.96 10.25
N GLY A 7 1.42 -22.26 9.84
CA GLY A 7 0.24 -21.42 10.11
C GLY A 7 0.23 -20.05 9.42
N GLN A 8 1.17 -19.78 8.52
CA GLN A 8 1.31 -18.48 7.84
C GLN A 8 0.18 -18.22 6.83
N GLY A 9 -0.60 -19.25 6.52
CA GLY A 9 -1.53 -19.20 5.42
C GLY A 9 -2.69 -18.23 5.61
N GLU A 10 -3.13 -18.03 6.85
CA GLU A 10 -4.18 -17.07 7.21
C GLU A 10 -3.72 -15.62 7.09
N PHE A 11 -2.46 -15.34 7.46
CA PHE A 11 -1.87 -14.00 7.41
C PHE A 11 -1.57 -13.57 5.98
N TYR A 12 -1.11 -14.50 5.14
CA TYR A 12 -0.72 -14.22 3.75
C TYR A 12 -1.50 -15.06 2.72
N PRO A 13 -2.83 -14.85 2.58
CA PRO A 13 -3.69 -15.70 1.75
C PRO A 13 -3.30 -15.71 0.27
N ARG A 14 -2.76 -14.60 -0.25
CA ARG A 14 -2.26 -14.53 -1.64
C ARG A 14 -1.00 -15.37 -1.84
N ILE A 15 -0.09 -15.36 -0.87
CA ILE A 15 1.12 -16.20 -0.90
C ILE A 15 0.72 -17.68 -0.79
N SER A 16 -0.19 -18.01 0.11
CA SER A 16 -0.75 -19.38 0.23
C SER A 16 -1.35 -19.87 -1.08
N LYS A 17 -2.11 -19.02 -1.77
CA LYS A 17 -2.67 -19.36 -3.08
C LYS A 17 -1.57 -19.62 -4.11
N LEU A 18 -0.51 -18.80 -4.12
CA LEU A 18 0.63 -18.99 -5.03
C LEU A 18 1.36 -20.31 -4.75
N ILE A 19 1.65 -20.59 -3.48
CA ILE A 19 2.31 -21.82 -3.04
C ILE A 19 1.46 -23.04 -3.41
N HIS A 20 0.14 -22.98 -3.19
CA HIS A 20 -0.77 -24.05 -3.59
C HIS A 20 -0.76 -24.28 -5.11
N ILE A 21 -0.72 -23.22 -5.92
CA ILE A 21 -0.61 -23.34 -7.38
C ILE A 21 0.71 -24.04 -7.77
N VAL A 22 1.83 -23.71 -7.13
CA VAL A 22 3.12 -24.36 -7.39
C VAL A 22 3.05 -25.85 -7.05
N ASP A 23 2.53 -26.21 -5.88
CA ASP A 23 2.41 -27.60 -5.41
C ASP A 23 1.50 -28.45 -6.29
N MET A 24 0.35 -27.91 -6.71
CA MET A 24 -0.57 -28.57 -7.64
C MET A 24 0.08 -28.86 -8.99
N GLN A 25 1.04 -28.04 -9.42
CA GLN A 25 1.80 -28.29 -10.64
C GLN A 25 2.92 -29.29 -10.47
N ASP A 26 3.66 -29.20 -9.37
CA ASP A 26 4.75 -30.14 -9.07
C ASP A 26 4.21 -31.57 -8.93
N THR A 27 3.05 -31.72 -8.30
CA THR A 27 2.32 -32.99 -8.18
C THR A 27 1.57 -33.41 -9.45
N GLY A 28 1.58 -32.58 -10.50
CA GLY A 28 0.97 -32.88 -11.79
C GLY A 28 -0.56 -32.83 -11.82
N VAL A 29 -1.20 -32.29 -10.78
CA VAL A 29 -2.66 -32.16 -10.69
C VAL A 29 -3.17 -31.04 -11.61
N GLN A 30 -2.40 -29.96 -11.76
CA GLN A 30 -2.69 -28.87 -12.69
C GLN A 30 -1.48 -28.61 -13.60
N LYS A 31 -1.71 -28.19 -14.84
CA LYS A 31 -0.64 -27.70 -15.72
C LYS A 31 -0.60 -26.18 -15.66
N ALA A 32 0.61 -25.60 -15.65
CA ALA A 32 0.79 -24.17 -15.86
C ALA A 32 0.26 -23.73 -17.21
N GLY A 33 -0.44 -22.61 -17.22
CA GLY A 33 -0.53 -21.78 -18.40
C GLY A 33 0.81 -21.13 -18.75
N ASP A 34 0.92 -20.65 -19.97
CA ASP A 34 2.09 -19.90 -20.41
C ASP A 34 2.24 -18.62 -19.58
N PHE A 35 3.47 -18.29 -19.18
CA PHE A 35 3.83 -17.12 -18.38
C PHE A 35 3.21 -17.07 -16.97
N GLU A 36 2.60 -18.16 -16.49
CA GLU A 36 2.24 -18.29 -15.08
C GLU A 36 3.49 -18.49 -14.22
N TYR A 37 3.42 -18.09 -12.95
CA TYR A 37 4.56 -18.14 -12.04
C TYR A 37 5.30 -19.50 -12.00
N PRO A 38 4.63 -20.65 -11.91
CA PRO A 38 5.34 -21.94 -11.95
C PRO A 38 6.01 -22.22 -13.31
N SER A 39 5.44 -21.73 -14.42
CA SER A 39 6.07 -21.86 -15.75
C SER A 39 7.36 -21.04 -15.84
N LEU A 40 7.39 -19.88 -15.18
CA LEU A 40 8.58 -19.03 -15.10
C LEU A 40 9.66 -19.69 -14.25
N ILE A 41 9.30 -20.31 -13.11
CA ILE A 41 10.24 -21.12 -12.31
C ILE A 41 10.80 -22.28 -13.13
N LYS A 42 9.94 -22.98 -13.87
CA LYS A 42 10.36 -24.12 -14.70
C LYS A 42 11.35 -23.72 -15.80
N ALA A 43 11.32 -22.48 -16.26
CA ALA A 43 12.22 -21.98 -17.30
C ALA A 43 13.70 -21.95 -16.87
N PHE A 44 13.99 -22.01 -15.57
CA PHE A 44 15.36 -22.13 -15.06
C PHE A 44 15.94 -23.54 -15.25
N ASN A 45 15.12 -24.59 -15.36
CA ASN A 45 15.63 -25.96 -15.43
C ASN A 45 16.58 -26.18 -16.63
N SER A 46 17.79 -26.66 -16.34
CA SER A 46 18.74 -27.08 -17.37
C SER A 46 18.41 -28.49 -17.88
N LYS A 47 18.83 -28.77 -19.12
CA LYS A 47 18.78 -30.12 -19.69
C LYS A 47 19.83 -31.05 -19.09
N LYS A 48 20.83 -30.52 -18.36
CA LYS A 48 21.92 -31.27 -17.75
C LYS A 48 21.68 -31.41 -16.24
N LEU A 49 20.96 -32.44 -15.84
CA LEU A 49 20.43 -32.58 -14.47
C LEU A 49 21.48 -32.70 -13.35
N LEU A 50 22.73 -33.03 -13.68
CA LEU A 50 23.82 -33.29 -12.70
C LEU A 50 25.05 -32.42 -12.96
N SER A 51 24.85 -31.20 -13.50
CA SER A 51 25.94 -30.27 -13.76
C SER A 51 25.91 -29.07 -12.82
N GLU A 52 27.05 -28.40 -12.68
CA GLU A 52 27.17 -27.08 -12.03
C GLU A 52 26.20 -26.06 -12.66
N GLU A 53 25.90 -26.21 -13.95
CA GLU A 53 24.89 -25.39 -14.64
C GLU A 53 23.51 -25.55 -14.00
N GLN A 54 23.10 -26.77 -13.63
CA GLN A 54 21.81 -27.01 -12.98
C GLN A 54 21.79 -26.45 -11.55
N GLU A 55 22.88 -26.57 -10.80
CA GLU A 55 22.99 -25.96 -9.47
C GLU A 55 22.86 -24.45 -9.54
N LEU A 56 23.59 -23.79 -10.45
CA LEU A 56 23.49 -22.34 -10.65
C LEU A 56 22.08 -21.90 -11.05
N GLN A 57 21.39 -22.67 -11.88
CA GLN A 57 20.01 -22.34 -12.27
C GLN A 57 19.02 -22.57 -11.14
N PHE A 58 19.24 -23.58 -10.31
CA PHE A 58 18.45 -23.79 -9.10
C PHE A 58 18.56 -22.58 -8.16
N ASP A 59 19.77 -22.09 -7.90
CA ASP A 59 19.99 -20.91 -7.05
C ASP A 59 19.27 -19.67 -7.61
N LYS A 60 19.32 -19.45 -8.92
CA LYS A 60 18.58 -18.36 -9.57
C LYS A 60 17.07 -18.49 -9.46
N ALA A 61 16.54 -19.72 -9.57
CA ALA A 61 15.12 -19.97 -9.39
C ALA A 61 14.69 -19.69 -7.95
N VAL A 62 15.53 -20.05 -6.97
CA VAL A 62 15.31 -19.74 -5.54
C VAL A 62 15.35 -18.24 -5.30
N GLU A 63 16.34 -17.52 -5.83
CA GLU A 63 16.46 -16.07 -5.69
C GLU A 63 15.24 -15.34 -6.29
N PHE A 64 14.81 -15.76 -7.48
CA PHE A 64 13.58 -15.27 -8.10
C PHE A 64 12.36 -15.51 -7.20
N ALA A 65 12.25 -16.72 -6.64
CA ALA A 65 11.12 -17.06 -5.79
C ALA A 65 11.09 -16.24 -4.50
N VAL A 66 12.24 -16.14 -3.82
CA VAL A 66 12.42 -15.33 -2.60
C VAL A 66 12.07 -13.88 -2.85
N THR A 67 12.51 -13.30 -3.97
CA THR A 67 12.22 -11.91 -4.32
C THR A 67 10.73 -11.68 -4.44
N VAL A 68 10.03 -12.51 -5.23
CA VAL A 68 8.58 -12.36 -5.44
C VAL A 68 7.79 -12.55 -4.15
N LEU A 69 8.11 -13.60 -3.38
CA LEU A 69 7.42 -13.88 -2.12
C LEU A 69 7.64 -12.78 -1.08
N SER A 70 8.86 -12.24 -0.98
CA SER A 70 9.18 -11.14 -0.07
C SER A 70 8.41 -9.88 -0.47
N SER A 71 8.43 -9.48 -1.74
CA SER A 71 7.66 -8.32 -2.20
C SER A 71 6.15 -8.48 -1.98
N MET A 72 5.60 -9.69 -2.13
CA MET A 72 4.20 -9.96 -1.81
C MET A 72 3.89 -9.86 -0.32
N LYS A 73 4.83 -10.30 0.53
CA LYS A 73 4.75 -10.20 1.98
C LYS A 73 4.78 -8.74 2.42
N ASP A 74 5.78 -7.99 1.97
CA ASP A 74 5.96 -6.57 2.30
C ASP A 74 4.71 -5.76 1.89
N ALA A 75 4.21 -5.99 0.68
CA ALA A 75 2.98 -5.33 0.21
C ALA A 75 1.74 -5.66 1.06
N LYS A 76 1.67 -6.86 1.66
CA LYS A 76 0.58 -7.22 2.58
C LYS A 76 0.74 -6.52 3.92
N GLU A 77 1.95 -6.50 4.46
CA GLU A 77 2.26 -5.86 5.74
C GLU A 77 2.04 -4.34 5.67
N GLU A 78 2.46 -3.68 4.60
CA GLU A 78 2.18 -2.26 4.36
C GLU A 78 0.67 -1.95 4.30
N MET A 79 -0.12 -2.85 3.71
CA MET A 79 -1.58 -2.71 3.66
C MET A 79 -2.23 -2.91 5.03
N ASP A 80 -1.71 -3.84 5.83
CA ASP A 80 -2.20 -4.06 7.19
C ASP A 80 -1.86 -2.90 8.12
N ASP A 81 -0.63 -2.38 8.04
CA ASP A 81 -0.22 -1.17 8.76
C ASP A 81 -1.11 0.02 8.36
N ALA A 82 -1.33 0.22 7.06
CA ALA A 82 -2.23 1.29 6.59
C ALA A 82 -3.66 1.13 7.14
N LYS A 83 -4.15 -0.10 7.23
CA LYS A 83 -5.48 -0.39 7.79
C LYS A 83 -5.53 -0.08 9.28
N GLU A 84 -4.48 -0.42 10.03
CA GLU A 84 -4.38 -0.14 11.46
C GLU A 84 -4.31 1.36 11.75
N VAL A 85 -3.44 2.09 11.06
CA VAL A 85 -3.31 3.55 11.13
C VAL A 85 -4.65 4.23 10.85
N VAL A 86 -5.37 3.81 9.79
CA VAL A 86 -6.69 4.36 9.47
C VAL A 86 -7.74 3.99 10.53
N LYS A 87 -7.66 2.80 11.13
CA LYS A 87 -8.59 2.40 12.20
C LYS A 87 -8.38 3.21 13.48
N ASN A 88 -7.15 3.58 13.79
CA ASN A 88 -6.80 4.39 14.97
C ASN A 88 -6.92 5.90 14.72
N SER A 89 -7.28 6.29 13.50
CA SER A 89 -7.48 7.69 13.12
C SER A 89 -8.67 8.34 13.83
N TYR A 90 -8.64 9.66 13.93
CA TYR A 90 -9.70 10.45 14.58
C TYR A 90 -10.04 11.71 13.79
N PHE A 91 -11.15 12.35 14.15
CA PHE A 91 -11.56 13.59 13.51
C PHE A 91 -10.68 14.75 13.96
N PHE A 92 -9.95 15.33 13.01
CA PHE A 92 -9.05 16.43 13.26
C PHE A 92 -9.83 17.62 13.82
N GLN A 93 -9.49 18.05 15.03
CA GLN A 93 -10.16 19.16 15.73
C GLN A 93 -11.70 19.01 15.77
N GLY A 94 -12.19 17.76 15.82
CA GLY A 94 -13.63 17.45 15.83
C GLY A 94 -14.36 17.67 14.49
N ASN A 95 -13.65 17.99 13.40
CA ASN A 95 -14.26 18.15 12.08
C ASN A 95 -14.49 16.78 11.42
N PRO A 96 -15.75 16.33 11.22
CA PRO A 96 -16.04 15.00 10.66
C PRO A 96 -15.62 14.84 9.19
N LYS A 97 -15.21 15.92 8.53
CA LYS A 97 -14.73 15.92 7.14
C LYS A 97 -13.21 15.79 7.03
N VAL A 98 -12.48 15.83 8.14
CA VAL A 98 -11.02 15.76 8.16
C VAL A 98 -10.59 14.68 9.12
N ILE A 99 -9.85 13.70 8.61
CA ILE A 99 -9.26 12.64 9.43
C ILE A 99 -7.81 12.97 9.71
N GLU A 100 -7.37 12.80 10.95
CA GLU A 100 -5.97 12.82 11.34
C GLU A 100 -5.44 11.39 11.47
N LEU A 101 -4.31 11.11 10.83
CA LEU A 101 -3.56 9.87 10.99
C LEU A 101 -2.47 10.08 12.03
N GLU A 102 -2.25 9.06 12.89
CA GLU A 102 -1.15 9.02 13.84
C GLU A 102 0.23 9.12 13.16
N LYS A 103 0.35 8.59 11.94
CA LYS A 103 1.54 8.64 11.10
C LYS A 103 1.15 8.56 9.63
N PHE A 104 2.02 9.03 8.75
CA PHE A 104 1.83 8.85 7.32
C PHE A 104 1.95 7.36 6.93
N THR A 105 1.05 6.89 6.07
CA THR A 105 1.13 5.56 5.46
C THR A 105 0.76 5.63 3.98
N PRO A 106 1.59 5.14 3.04
CA PRO A 106 1.37 5.33 1.60
C PRO A 106 -0.01 4.87 1.08
N HIS A 107 -0.57 3.82 1.70
CA HIS A 107 -1.77 3.14 1.21
C HIS A 107 -3.07 3.60 1.87
N TRP A 108 -3.07 4.67 2.68
CA TRP A 108 -4.28 5.14 3.35
C TRP A 108 -5.45 5.41 2.37
N THR A 109 -5.15 5.82 1.13
CA THR A 109 -6.15 6.11 0.09
C THR A 109 -7.00 4.90 -0.32
N SER A 110 -6.51 3.69 -0.07
CA SER A 110 -7.28 2.44 -0.24
C SER A 110 -8.47 2.36 0.71
N TYR A 111 -8.39 3.03 1.88
CA TYR A 111 -9.38 2.98 2.94
C TYR A 111 -10.16 4.29 3.13
N ILE A 112 -9.54 5.43 2.83
CA ILE A 112 -10.18 6.76 2.91
C ILE A 112 -10.23 7.37 1.51
N ASN A 113 -11.42 7.34 0.89
CA ASN A 113 -11.69 7.90 -0.43
C ASN A 113 -13.18 8.19 -0.62
N GLY A 114 -13.55 8.78 -1.75
CA GLY A 114 -14.95 9.13 -2.06
C GLY A 114 -15.92 7.96 -2.18
N ILE A 115 -15.44 6.71 -2.31
CA ILE A 115 -16.29 5.51 -2.33
C ILE A 115 -16.48 4.96 -0.92
N SER A 116 -15.39 4.73 -0.19
CA SER A 116 -15.44 4.11 1.14
C SER A 116 -15.86 5.08 2.24
N GLN A 117 -15.43 6.34 2.16
CA GLN A 117 -15.65 7.39 3.15
C GLN A 117 -16.03 8.71 2.47
N PRO A 118 -17.22 8.79 1.84
CA PRO A 118 -17.61 9.92 0.99
C PRO A 118 -17.62 11.28 1.71
N ASN A 119 -17.85 11.26 3.03
CA ASN A 119 -17.89 12.47 3.86
C ASN A 119 -16.51 13.02 4.21
N VAL A 120 -15.47 12.18 4.19
CA VAL A 120 -14.10 12.61 4.51
C VAL A 120 -13.50 13.26 3.26
N LYS A 121 -13.07 14.51 3.42
CA LYS A 121 -12.60 15.38 2.35
C LYS A 121 -11.09 15.48 2.34
N ALA A 122 -10.47 15.49 3.52
CA ALA A 122 -9.03 15.57 3.66
C ALA A 122 -8.52 14.61 4.74
N VAL A 123 -7.24 14.28 4.61
CA VAL A 123 -6.46 13.53 5.58
C VAL A 123 -5.27 14.39 5.97
N VAL A 124 -5.05 14.54 7.28
CA VAL A 124 -3.93 15.28 7.86
C VAL A 124 -3.04 14.35 8.67
N TRP A 125 -1.77 14.73 8.82
CA TRP A 125 -0.81 14.06 9.68
C TRP A 125 0.31 15.04 10.04
N GLN A 126 0.96 14.80 11.17
CA GLN A 126 2.23 15.46 11.49
C GLN A 126 3.38 14.74 10.78
N ASP A 127 4.28 15.51 10.18
CA ASP A 127 5.58 15.04 9.74
C ASP A 127 6.60 15.35 10.83
N GLU A 128 6.98 14.33 11.60
CA GLU A 128 7.92 14.49 12.71
C GLU A 128 9.34 14.77 12.25
N GLU A 129 9.73 14.33 11.04
CA GLU A 129 11.08 14.56 10.51
C GLU A 129 11.28 16.01 10.08
N GLU A 130 10.25 16.61 9.49
CA GLU A 130 10.29 17.98 9.00
C GLU A 130 9.68 19.01 9.98
N ASP A 131 9.22 18.58 11.15
CA ASP A 131 8.51 19.38 12.16
C ASP A 131 7.41 20.26 11.54
N ASN A 132 6.52 19.63 10.76
CA ASN A 132 5.43 20.31 10.07
C ASN A 132 4.16 19.47 9.99
N TRP A 133 3.07 20.08 9.52
CA TRP A 133 1.78 19.43 9.35
C TRP A 133 1.41 19.35 7.89
N LYS A 134 1.01 18.17 7.44
CA LYS A 134 0.68 17.91 6.03
C LYS A 134 -0.80 17.58 5.91
N VAL A 135 -1.41 18.04 4.82
CA VAL A 135 -2.79 17.70 4.45
C VAL A 135 -2.87 17.26 3.01
N LYS A 136 -3.65 16.23 2.74
CA LYS A 136 -3.96 15.77 1.39
C LYS A 136 -5.46 15.57 1.21
N LEU A 137 -5.99 16.07 0.10
CA LEU A 137 -7.37 15.83 -0.27
C LEU A 137 -7.56 14.37 -0.68
N THR A 138 -8.66 13.79 -0.24
CA THR A 138 -9.00 12.40 -0.55
C THR A 138 -9.37 12.28 -2.04
N PRO A 139 -8.92 11.22 -2.73
CA PRO A 139 -9.35 10.96 -4.09
C PRO A 139 -10.82 10.50 -4.08
N LYS A 140 -11.55 10.79 -5.14
CA LYS A 140 -12.91 10.27 -5.32
C LYS A 140 -12.90 8.76 -5.56
N VAL A 141 -11.93 8.29 -6.35
CA VAL A 141 -11.69 6.88 -6.66
C VAL A 141 -10.21 6.57 -6.43
N PRO A 142 -9.85 5.50 -5.71
CA PRO A 142 -8.46 5.09 -5.54
C PRO A 142 -7.70 4.98 -6.88
N GLY A 143 -6.48 5.51 -6.92
CA GLY A 143 -5.63 5.51 -8.13
C GLY A 143 -6.03 6.53 -9.21
N ARG A 144 -7.00 7.41 -8.97
CA ARG A 144 -7.36 8.51 -9.88
C ARG A 144 -7.02 9.88 -9.29
N PHE A 145 -6.81 10.86 -10.16
CA PHE A 145 -6.51 12.25 -9.80
C PHE A 145 -7.75 13.10 -9.44
N GLU A 146 -8.96 12.56 -9.63
CA GLU A 146 -10.19 13.27 -9.28
C GLU A 146 -10.34 13.35 -7.76
N LEU A 147 -10.59 14.54 -7.23
CA LEU A 147 -10.69 14.80 -5.79
C LEU A 147 -12.12 14.65 -5.29
N ASN A 148 -12.28 14.21 -4.05
CA ASN A 148 -13.57 14.13 -3.35
C ASN A 148 -14.00 15.49 -2.73
N ALA A 149 -13.18 16.53 -2.92
CA ALA A 149 -13.33 17.86 -2.36
C ALA A 149 -12.89 18.93 -3.36
N LYS A 150 -13.22 20.20 -3.08
CA LYS A 150 -12.66 21.32 -3.84
C LYS A 150 -11.16 21.44 -3.58
N PRO A 151 -10.34 21.81 -4.58
CA PRO A 151 -8.92 22.06 -4.39
C PRO A 151 -8.65 23.10 -3.29
N LEU A 152 -7.62 22.86 -2.50
CA LEU A 152 -7.04 23.77 -1.54
C LEU A 152 -6.54 25.04 -2.24
N VAL A 153 -6.84 26.20 -1.67
CA VAL A 153 -6.49 27.52 -2.22
C VAL A 153 -5.18 28.03 -1.61
N GLN A 154 -4.35 28.71 -2.39
CA GLN A 154 -3.13 29.35 -1.87
C GLN A 154 -3.42 30.28 -0.69
N ASP A 155 -2.57 30.22 0.33
CA ASP A 155 -2.69 31.04 1.55
C ASP A 155 -1.29 31.40 2.07
N ALA A 156 -1.09 32.66 2.46
CA ALA A 156 0.19 33.16 2.94
C ALA A 156 0.61 32.58 4.31
N ALA A 157 -0.34 32.02 5.07
CA ALA A 157 -0.07 31.32 6.32
C ALA A 157 0.41 29.87 6.10
N MET A 158 0.31 29.33 4.89
CA MET A 158 0.78 27.98 4.58
C MET A 158 2.22 28.01 4.07
N ILE A 159 3.02 27.01 4.44
CA ILE A 159 4.37 26.84 3.90
C ILE A 159 4.29 26.52 2.41
N PHE A 160 3.34 25.67 2.04
CA PHE A 160 3.16 25.22 0.68
C PHE A 160 1.72 24.81 0.42
N VAL A 161 1.20 25.13 -0.76
CA VAL A 161 0.01 24.52 -1.32
C VAL A 161 0.37 24.08 -2.74
N HIS A 162 0.14 22.82 -3.06
CA HIS A 162 0.42 22.29 -4.39
C HIS A 162 -0.38 23.06 -5.46
N SER A 163 0.17 23.21 -6.66
CA SER A 163 -0.46 23.98 -7.75
C SER A 163 -1.87 23.49 -8.11
N SER A 164 -2.10 22.18 -8.07
CA SER A 164 -3.41 21.56 -8.25
C SER A 164 -4.28 21.49 -6.99
N GLY A 165 -3.83 22.06 -5.85
CA GLY A 165 -4.59 22.19 -4.62
C GLY A 165 -4.94 20.87 -3.92
N HIS A 166 -4.27 19.75 -4.23
CA HIS A 166 -4.58 18.47 -3.59
C HIS A 166 -3.75 18.20 -2.32
N PHE A 167 -2.74 19.02 -2.06
CA PHE A 167 -1.80 18.85 -0.96
C PHE A 167 -1.36 20.21 -0.42
N ALA A 168 -1.19 20.34 0.89
CA ALA A 168 -0.64 21.52 1.53
C ALA A 168 0.15 21.18 2.79
N VAL A 169 1.02 22.11 3.19
CA VAL A 169 1.90 22.01 4.36
C VAL A 169 1.75 23.27 5.20
N ALA A 170 1.51 23.09 6.49
CA ALA A 170 1.50 24.14 7.50
C ALA A 170 2.69 23.94 8.45
N LYS A 171 3.14 25.03 9.08
CA LYS A 171 4.24 24.95 10.06
C LYS A 171 3.85 24.18 11.32
N ASP A 172 2.62 24.36 11.77
CA ASP A 172 2.13 23.80 13.02
C ASP A 172 0.64 23.43 12.89
N GLU A 173 0.16 22.67 13.88
CA GLU A 173 -1.22 22.19 13.93
C GLU A 173 -2.23 23.35 13.93
N ALA A 174 -1.92 24.44 14.65
CA ALA A 174 -2.82 25.58 14.79
C ALA A 174 -3.05 26.29 13.45
N GLN A 175 -1.99 26.45 12.65
CA GLN A 175 -2.08 26.97 11.29
C GLN A 175 -2.89 26.04 10.39
N MET A 176 -2.64 24.72 10.47
CA MET A 176 -3.40 23.73 9.71
C MET A 176 -4.89 23.78 10.05
N ALA A 177 -5.24 23.82 11.34
CA ALA A 177 -6.61 23.91 11.82
C ALA A 177 -7.32 25.18 11.32
N LYS A 178 -6.66 26.33 11.46
CA LYS A 178 -7.20 27.62 10.99
C LYS A 178 -7.43 27.60 9.48
N TYR A 179 -6.48 27.08 8.72
CA TYR A 179 -6.58 26.99 7.27
C TYR A 179 -7.74 26.08 6.85
N LEU A 180 -7.78 24.85 7.36
CA LEU A 180 -8.82 23.87 6.99
C LEU A 180 -10.22 24.30 7.40
N ALA A 181 -10.38 25.02 8.51
CA ALA A 181 -11.68 25.58 8.91
C ALA A 181 -12.27 26.53 7.86
N SER A 182 -11.44 27.18 7.03
CA SER A 182 -11.87 28.07 5.94
C SER A 182 -12.04 27.35 4.59
N GLN A 183 -11.41 26.20 4.40
CA GLN A 183 -11.35 25.48 3.12
C GLN A 183 -12.36 24.32 3.04
N ILE A 184 -12.61 23.64 4.17
CA ILE A 184 -13.38 22.40 4.24
C ILE A 184 -14.54 22.59 5.22
N HIS A 185 -15.63 23.14 4.69
CA HIS A 185 -16.92 23.28 5.38
C HIS A 185 -17.81 22.07 5.22
#